data_AF-A0A239J0G5-F1
#
_entry.id   AF-A0A239J0G5-F1
#
_cell.length_a   1.000
_cell.length_b   1.000
_cell.length_c   1.000
_cell.angle_alpha   90.00
_cell.angle_beta   90.00
_cell.angle_gamma   90.00
#
_symmetry.space_group_name_H-M   'P 1'
#
loop_
_entity.id
_entity.type
_entity.pdbx_description
1 polymer ?
#
loop_
_entity_poly.entity_id
_entity_poly.type
_entity_poly.pdbx_seq_one_letter_code
_entity_poly.pdbx_strand_id
1 'polypeptide(L)'
;MGEHYSHLSLTERRRIEEMFQASIPVREIAARLGRHRGTIHREINRNFYHTSFRDRDGNDYRGYYCMTANALAKRRRRSGRVKLLRHPALLAHVVAKLHAGWSPQQISGRLKIEPQPVGQISHESIYRHIHSDEGREAKLYALLAVARRHRRRQKGRKPRTSVIPAERWIEARPAEVSDRSQFGHWEADLLIFARKHGKANVTWLQERQTRYLLLLDNEDRRSAGVMSRISEALAPLPGPARRSITFDRGTEFVVAWQSLLMPLASNR
;
A
#
# COMPACT_ATOMS: atom_id res chain seq x y z
N MET A 1 -6.32 12.69 38.11
CA MET A 1 -7.22 11.99 37.15
C MET A 1 -6.70 12.35 35.76
N GLY A 2 -6.22 11.39 34.97
CA GLY A 2 -5.46 11.69 33.74
C GLY A 2 -6.28 12.47 32.71
N GLU A 3 -5.68 13.52 32.13
CA GLU A 3 -6.25 14.48 31.17
C GLU A 3 -6.71 13.89 29.83
N HIS A 4 -6.51 12.58 29.63
CA HIS A 4 -6.85 11.90 28.39
C HIS A 4 -7.75 10.68 28.62
N TYR A 5 -8.92 10.69 27.98
CA TYR A 5 -9.81 9.55 27.93
C TYR A 5 -9.13 8.38 27.19
N SER A 6 -8.72 7.36 27.95
CA SER A 6 -8.17 6.11 27.41
C SER A 6 -9.18 4.98 27.53
N HIS A 7 -9.41 4.28 26.42
CA HIS A 7 -10.23 3.08 26.41
C HIS A 7 -9.52 1.93 27.13
N LEU A 8 -10.29 1.04 27.77
CA LEU A 8 -9.77 -0.22 28.27
C LEU A 8 -9.08 -1.00 27.13
N SER A 9 -7.89 -1.50 27.41
CA SER A 9 -7.07 -2.39 26.59
C SER A 9 -7.54 -3.84 26.72
N LEU A 10 -6.99 -4.74 25.90
CA LEU A 10 -7.29 -6.18 26.03
C LEU A 10 -6.72 -6.76 27.33
N THR A 11 -5.52 -6.31 27.74
CA THR A 11 -4.87 -6.74 28.98
C THR A 11 -5.68 -6.33 30.21
N GLU A 12 -6.17 -5.09 30.25
CA GLU A 12 -7.10 -4.65 31.30
C GLU A 12 -8.40 -5.48 31.30
N ARG A 13 -8.96 -5.80 30.12
CA ARG A 13 -10.16 -6.65 30.05
C ARG A 13 -9.95 -8.08 30.57
N ARG A 14 -8.78 -8.68 30.33
CA ARG A 14 -8.41 -10.00 30.89
C ARG A 14 -8.35 -9.97 32.41
N ARG A 15 -7.67 -8.96 32.96
CA ARG A 15 -7.63 -8.76 34.42
C ARG A 15 -9.01 -8.54 35.03
N ILE A 16 -9.90 -7.83 34.34
CA ILE A 16 -11.30 -7.67 34.77
C ILE A 16 -12.00 -9.04 34.80
N GLU A 17 -11.84 -9.87 33.78
CA GLU A 17 -12.45 -11.22 33.72
C GLU A 17 -11.93 -12.13 34.84
N GLU A 18 -10.61 -12.22 35.03
CA GLU A 18 -9.99 -13.00 36.10
C GLU A 18 -10.50 -12.58 37.49
N MET A 19 -10.50 -11.27 37.77
CA MET A 19 -10.98 -10.77 39.06
C MET A 19 -12.49 -10.90 39.23
N PHE A 20 -13.26 -10.81 38.14
CA PHE A 20 -14.69 -11.01 38.15
C PHE A 20 -15.05 -12.46 38.46
N GLN A 21 -14.33 -13.43 37.88
CA GLN A 21 -14.48 -14.86 38.19
C GLN A 21 -14.09 -15.18 39.63
N ALA A 22 -13.05 -14.51 40.16
CA ALA A 22 -12.68 -14.59 41.57
C ALA A 22 -13.66 -13.87 42.52
N SER A 23 -14.80 -13.38 42.03
CA SER A 23 -15.83 -12.65 42.80
C SER A 23 -15.31 -11.43 43.56
N ILE A 24 -14.24 -10.80 43.06
CA ILE A 24 -13.67 -9.57 43.65
C ILE A 24 -14.63 -8.40 43.39
N PRO A 25 -14.93 -7.56 44.39
CA PRO A 25 -15.88 -6.47 44.22
C PRO A 25 -15.35 -5.41 43.23
N VAL A 26 -16.24 -4.87 42.40
CA VAL A 26 -15.92 -3.91 41.31
C VAL A 26 -15.10 -2.70 41.80
N ARG A 27 -15.32 -2.25 43.04
CA ARG A 27 -14.55 -1.16 43.67
C ARG A 27 -13.05 -1.47 43.74
N GLU A 28 -12.72 -2.73 44.05
CA GLU A 28 -11.36 -3.19 44.24
C GLU A 28 -10.69 -3.48 42.89
N ILE A 29 -11.45 -4.04 41.94
CA ILE A 29 -11.01 -4.16 40.53
C ILE A 29 -10.62 -2.78 39.97
N ALA A 30 -11.45 -1.77 40.23
CA ALA A 30 -11.21 -0.40 39.78
C ALA A 30 -9.94 0.19 40.42
N ALA A 31 -9.73 -0.01 41.73
CA ALA A 31 -8.53 0.42 42.44
C ALA A 31 -7.27 -0.26 41.89
N ARG A 32 -7.28 -1.59 41.72
CA ARG A 32 -6.14 -2.37 41.19
C ARG A 32 -5.76 -2.00 39.76
N LEU A 33 -6.72 -1.55 38.94
CA LEU A 33 -6.48 -1.11 37.56
C LEU A 33 -6.21 0.40 37.43
N GLY A 34 -6.30 1.17 38.52
CA GLY A 34 -6.19 2.63 38.46
C GLY A 34 -7.31 3.28 37.61
N ARG A 35 -8.50 2.68 37.57
CA ARG A 35 -9.65 3.15 36.78
C ARG A 35 -10.78 3.61 37.69
N HIS A 36 -11.63 4.50 37.18
CA HIS A 36 -12.84 4.90 37.91
C HIS A 36 -13.85 3.74 37.99
N ARG A 37 -14.47 3.53 39.16
CA ARG A 37 -15.47 2.47 39.41
C ARG A 37 -16.57 2.40 38.34
N GLY A 38 -17.07 3.56 37.92
CA GLY A 38 -18.13 3.65 36.92
C GLY A 38 -17.68 3.24 35.51
N THR A 39 -16.37 3.23 35.23
CA THR A 39 -15.84 2.71 33.95
C THR A 39 -15.92 1.19 33.93
N ILE A 40 -15.52 0.53 35.02
CA ILE A 40 -15.58 -0.93 35.14
C ILE A 40 -17.04 -1.41 35.15
N HIS A 41 -17.91 -0.75 35.91
CA HIS A 41 -19.34 -1.08 35.96
C HIS A 41 -20.01 -0.97 34.58
N ARG A 42 -19.71 0.11 33.83
CA ARG A 42 -20.21 0.27 32.46
C ARG A 42 -19.63 -0.77 31.50
N GLU A 43 -18.38 -1.17 31.66
CA GLU A 43 -17.78 -2.21 30.81
C GLU A 43 -18.41 -3.57 31.06
N ILE A 44 -18.58 -3.96 32.32
CA ILE A 44 -19.22 -5.22 32.70
C ILE A 44 -20.65 -5.22 32.20
N ASN A 45 -21.48 -4.25 32.58
CA ASN A 45 -22.90 -4.22 32.21
C ASN A 45 -23.14 -4.23 30.69
N ARG A 46 -22.28 -3.58 29.90
CA ARG A 46 -22.44 -3.53 28.43
C ARG A 46 -22.01 -4.81 27.71
N ASN A 47 -21.25 -5.66 28.36
CA ASN A 47 -20.69 -6.87 27.76
C ASN A 47 -20.96 -8.11 28.62
N PHE A 48 -21.88 -8.01 29.59
CA PHE A 48 -22.31 -9.12 30.40
C PHE A 48 -23.26 -9.98 29.58
N TYR A 49 -22.98 -11.28 29.52
CA TYR A 49 -23.78 -12.21 28.76
C TYR A 49 -24.83 -12.83 29.67
N HIS A 50 -26.10 -12.62 29.31
CA HIS A 50 -27.25 -13.25 29.95
C HIS A 50 -27.81 -14.27 28.96
N THR A 51 -27.30 -15.49 28.97
CA THR A 51 -27.96 -16.58 28.24
C THR A 51 -28.50 -17.63 29.20
N SER A 52 -29.73 -18.06 28.91
CA SER A 52 -30.37 -19.26 29.46
C SER A 52 -29.94 -20.53 28.72
N PHE A 53 -29.00 -20.41 27.78
CA PHE A 53 -28.44 -21.56 27.08
C PHE A 53 -27.55 -22.32 28.07
N ARG A 54 -27.98 -23.54 28.39
CA ARG A 54 -27.21 -24.47 29.21
C ARG A 54 -26.20 -25.18 28.32
N ASP A 55 -24.97 -25.30 28.80
CA ASP A 55 -23.99 -26.16 28.14
C ASP A 55 -24.41 -27.65 28.25
N ARG A 56 -23.61 -28.53 27.64
CA ARG A 56 -23.87 -29.99 27.67
C ARG A 56 -23.88 -30.55 29.10
N ASP A 57 -23.31 -29.81 30.04
CA ASP A 57 -23.16 -30.15 31.46
C ASP A 57 -24.19 -29.42 32.36
N GLY A 58 -25.13 -28.67 31.77
CA GLY A 58 -26.23 -28.02 32.48
C GLY A 58 -25.92 -26.64 33.07
N ASN A 59 -24.73 -26.08 32.86
CA ASN A 59 -24.37 -24.77 33.39
C ASN A 59 -24.91 -23.63 32.51
N ASP A 60 -25.53 -22.66 33.16
CA ASP A 60 -25.94 -21.42 32.53
C ASP A 60 -24.70 -20.63 32.07
N TYR A 61 -24.60 -20.34 30.76
CA TYR A 61 -23.52 -19.53 30.21
C TYR A 61 -23.73 -18.05 30.54
N ARG A 62 -23.47 -17.67 31.80
CA ARG A 62 -23.64 -16.30 32.33
C ARG A 62 -22.30 -15.77 32.81
N GLY A 63 -21.84 -14.65 32.22
CA GLY A 63 -20.58 -14.07 32.64
C GLY A 63 -20.09 -12.92 31.79
N TYR A 64 -18.93 -12.40 32.19
CA TYR A 64 -18.17 -11.41 31.45
C TYR A 64 -16.98 -12.08 30.77
N TYR A 65 -16.92 -12.02 29.44
CA TYR A 65 -15.86 -12.65 28.65
C TYR A 65 -14.97 -11.60 27.98
N CYS A 66 -13.67 -11.60 28.28
CA CYS A 66 -12.78 -10.51 27.88
C CYS A 66 -12.62 -10.41 26.35
N MET A 67 -12.56 -11.55 25.66
CA MET A 67 -12.36 -11.63 24.22
C MET A 67 -13.57 -11.11 23.46
N THR A 68 -14.77 -11.51 23.89
CA THR A 68 -16.05 -11.04 23.35
C THR A 68 -16.22 -9.54 23.61
N ALA A 69 -15.98 -9.07 24.84
CA ALA A 69 -16.03 -7.65 25.18
C ALA A 69 -15.08 -6.81 24.31
N ASN A 70 -13.85 -7.29 24.07
CA ASN A 70 -12.89 -6.64 23.21
C ASN A 70 -13.33 -6.61 21.73
N ALA A 71 -13.86 -7.73 21.21
CA ALA A 71 -14.38 -7.81 19.85
C ALA A 71 -15.56 -6.85 19.63
N LEU A 72 -16.52 -6.83 20.56
CA LEU A 72 -17.66 -5.92 20.55
C LEU A 72 -17.21 -4.45 20.66
N ALA A 73 -16.25 -4.14 21.54
CA ALA A 73 -15.69 -2.79 21.64
C ALA A 73 -15.02 -2.35 20.32
N LYS A 74 -14.25 -3.23 19.67
CA LYS A 74 -13.67 -2.96 18.34
C LYS A 74 -14.75 -2.75 17.28
N ARG A 75 -15.79 -3.58 17.25
CA ARG A 75 -16.92 -3.45 16.31
C ARG A 75 -17.67 -2.13 16.50
N ARG A 76 -17.96 -1.75 17.75
CA ARG A 76 -18.59 -0.44 18.07
C ARG A 76 -17.73 0.74 17.64
N ARG A 77 -16.40 0.65 17.80
CA ARG A 77 -15.47 1.68 17.30
C ARG A 77 -15.46 1.77 15.77
N ARG A 78 -15.56 0.64 15.08
CA ARG A 78 -15.61 0.61 13.61
C ARG A 78 -16.93 1.19 13.10
N SER A 79 -18.07 0.66 13.57
CA SER A 79 -19.42 1.09 13.19
C SER A 79 -19.72 2.54 13.60
N GLY A 80 -19.35 2.94 14.82
CA GLY A 80 -19.56 4.31 15.30
C GLY A 80 -18.77 5.40 14.55
N ARG A 81 -17.77 5.00 13.74
CA ARG A 81 -16.97 5.92 12.91
C ARG A 81 -17.47 6.05 11.47
N VAL A 82 -18.53 5.33 11.09
CA VAL A 82 -19.09 5.41 9.74
C VAL A 82 -20.37 6.23 9.81
N LYS A 83 -20.25 7.53 9.54
CA LYS A 83 -21.38 8.49 9.49
C LYS A 83 -22.52 7.97 8.60
N LEU A 84 -22.19 7.26 7.52
CA LEU A 84 -23.14 6.70 6.57
C LEU A 84 -24.08 5.65 7.20
N LEU A 85 -23.62 4.86 8.18
CA LEU A 85 -24.47 3.87 8.84
C LEU A 85 -25.51 4.52 9.78
N ARG A 86 -25.27 5.76 10.21
CA ARG A 86 -26.20 6.51 11.07
C ARG A 86 -27.23 7.33 10.29
N HIS A 87 -26.96 7.58 9.01
CA HIS A 87 -27.79 8.42 8.15
C HIS A 87 -28.15 7.64 6.89
N PRO A 88 -29.21 6.80 6.92
CA PRO A 88 -29.56 5.93 5.81
C PRO A 88 -29.89 6.72 4.52
N ALA A 89 -30.52 7.89 4.64
CA ALA A 89 -30.79 8.78 3.50
C ALA A 89 -29.49 9.24 2.80
N LEU A 90 -28.47 9.60 3.59
CA LEU A 90 -27.17 10.00 3.06
C LEU A 90 -26.43 8.82 2.41
N LEU A 91 -26.55 7.62 2.99
CA LEU A 91 -26.00 6.40 2.40
C LEU A 91 -26.64 6.09 1.05
N ALA A 92 -27.97 6.11 0.97
CA ALA A 92 -28.69 5.87 -0.28
C ALA A 92 -28.27 6.85 -1.37
N HIS A 93 -28.14 8.14 -1.04
CA HIS A 93 -27.66 9.16 -1.98
C HIS A 93 -26.24 8.87 -2.46
N VAL A 94 -25.30 8.54 -1.55
CA VAL A 94 -23.92 8.22 -1.92
C VAL A 94 -23.85 6.98 -2.81
N VAL A 95 -24.60 5.93 -2.49
CA VAL A 95 -24.64 4.69 -3.28
C VAL A 95 -25.20 4.96 -4.69
N ALA A 96 -26.29 5.73 -4.80
CA ALA A 96 -26.85 6.11 -6.10
C ALA A 96 -25.84 6.86 -6.97
N LYS A 97 -25.08 7.81 -6.40
CA LYS A 97 -24.03 8.55 -7.12
C LYS A 97 -22.85 7.65 -7.52
N LEU A 98 -22.46 6.69 -6.67
CA LEU A 98 -21.44 5.70 -7.03
C LEU A 98 -21.88 4.84 -8.22
N HIS A 99 -23.15 4.42 -8.27
CA HIS A 99 -23.70 3.71 -9.42
C HIS A 99 -23.72 4.56 -10.69
N ALA A 100 -23.91 5.88 -10.56
CA ALA A 100 -23.79 6.82 -11.67
C ALA A 100 -22.32 7.13 -12.08
N GLY A 101 -21.33 6.44 -11.51
CA GLY A 101 -19.92 6.58 -11.87
C GLY A 101 -19.18 7.75 -11.21
N TRP A 102 -19.78 8.41 -10.21
CA TRP A 102 -19.14 9.54 -9.54
C TRP A 102 -18.03 9.08 -8.58
N SER A 103 -16.90 9.78 -8.58
CA SER A 103 -15.84 9.53 -7.59
C SER A 103 -16.24 10.01 -6.19
N PRO A 104 -15.75 9.38 -5.11
CA PRO A 104 -15.98 9.83 -3.73
C PRO A 104 -15.65 11.30 -3.47
N GLN A 105 -14.65 11.85 -4.17
CA GLN A 105 -14.26 13.26 -4.12
C GLN A 105 -15.33 14.16 -4.76
N GLN A 106 -15.84 13.79 -5.95
CA GLN A 106 -16.91 14.52 -6.61
C GLN A 106 -18.19 14.50 -5.77
N ILE A 107 -18.55 13.35 -5.18
CA ILE A 107 -19.73 13.24 -4.30
C ILE A 107 -19.58 14.16 -3.09
N SER A 108 -18.44 14.08 -2.40
CA SER A 108 -18.15 14.92 -1.23
C SER A 108 -18.11 16.41 -1.56
N GLY A 109 -17.59 16.79 -2.73
CA GLY A 109 -17.57 18.17 -3.19
C GLY A 109 -18.95 18.69 -3.56
N ARG A 110 -19.74 17.89 -4.29
CA ARG A 110 -21.09 18.27 -4.74
C ARG A 110 -22.04 18.49 -3.57
N LEU A 111 -21.99 17.62 -2.56
CA LEU A 111 -22.79 17.74 -1.33
C LEU A 111 -22.55 19.03 -0.54
N LYS A 112 -21.45 19.76 -0.79
CA LYS A 112 -21.20 21.06 -0.13
C LYS A 112 -21.88 22.23 -0.83
N ILE A 113 -22.22 22.08 -2.11
CA ILE A 113 -22.73 23.14 -2.98
C ILE A 113 -24.23 22.98 -3.22
N GLU A 114 -24.77 21.77 -3.06
CA GLU A 114 -26.21 21.54 -3.22
C GLU A 114 -27.04 22.38 -2.24
N PRO A 115 -28.13 23.03 -2.72
CA PRO A 115 -28.94 23.94 -1.91
C PRO A 115 -29.75 23.23 -0.81
N GLN A 116 -30.07 21.94 -0.99
CA GLN A 116 -30.67 21.08 0.04
C GLN A 116 -29.87 19.78 0.18
N PRO A 117 -28.73 19.80 0.86
CA PRO A 117 -27.89 18.62 0.97
C PRO A 117 -28.51 17.63 1.96
N VAL A 118 -28.65 16.37 1.54
CA VAL A 118 -29.08 15.23 2.40
C VAL A 118 -28.13 15.05 3.60
N GLY A 119 -26.92 15.62 3.52
CA GLY A 119 -25.97 15.78 4.61
C GLY A 119 -24.56 16.06 4.09
N GLN A 120 -23.63 16.30 5.01
CA GLN A 120 -22.21 16.50 4.66
C GLN A 120 -21.36 15.28 5.00
N ILE A 121 -20.48 14.89 4.09
CA ILE A 121 -19.52 13.81 4.32
C ILE A 121 -18.20 14.07 3.60
N SER A 122 -17.09 13.69 4.23
CA SER A 122 -15.78 13.70 3.58
C SER A 122 -15.60 12.49 2.66
N HIS A 123 -14.91 12.69 1.55
CA HIS A 123 -14.54 11.60 0.63
C HIS A 123 -13.81 10.44 1.34
N GLU A 124 -13.02 10.75 2.37
CA GLU A 124 -12.35 9.75 3.21
C GLU A 124 -13.33 8.83 3.96
N SER A 125 -14.46 9.39 4.42
CA SER A 125 -15.50 8.60 5.08
C SER A 125 -16.26 7.71 4.09
N ILE A 126 -16.44 8.19 2.85
CA ILE A 126 -17.01 7.41 1.75
C ILE A 126 -16.08 6.23 1.41
N TYR A 127 -14.78 6.47 1.22
CA TYR A 127 -13.80 5.40 1.00
C TYR A 127 -13.76 4.38 2.14
N ARG A 128 -13.86 4.85 3.39
CA ARG A 128 -13.90 3.97 4.56
C ARG A 128 -15.11 3.03 4.52
N HIS A 129 -16.27 3.53 4.09
CA HIS A 129 -17.47 2.71 3.93
C HIS A 129 -17.36 1.74 2.74
N ILE A 130 -16.88 2.20 1.59
CA ILE A 130 -16.66 1.32 0.41
C ILE A 130 -15.79 0.11 0.76
N HIS A 131 -14.77 0.31 1.60
CA HIS A 131 -13.87 -0.76 2.03
C HIS A 131 -14.23 -1.38 3.40
N SER A 132 -15.38 -1.04 3.99
CA SER A 132 -15.93 -1.72 5.16
C SER A 132 -16.49 -3.10 4.77
N ASP A 133 -16.88 -3.90 5.76
CA ASP A 133 -17.42 -5.23 5.49
C ASP A 133 -18.74 -5.12 4.71
N GLU A 134 -19.61 -4.17 5.09
CA GLU A 134 -20.88 -3.89 4.41
C GLU A 134 -20.67 -3.38 2.97
N GLY A 135 -19.73 -2.45 2.76
CA GLY A 135 -19.44 -1.93 1.42
C GLY A 135 -18.80 -2.98 0.50
N ARG A 136 -18.06 -3.94 1.06
CA ARG A 136 -17.50 -5.08 0.32
C ARG A 136 -18.55 -6.10 -0.06
N GLU A 137 -19.49 -6.39 0.84
CA GLU A 137 -20.64 -7.25 0.58
C GLU A 137 -21.48 -6.69 -0.57
N ALA A 138 -21.75 -5.38 -0.54
CA ALA A 138 -22.41 -4.64 -1.62
C ALA A 138 -21.52 -4.38 -2.86
N LYS A 139 -20.28 -4.89 -2.89
CA LYS A 139 -19.30 -4.72 -3.98
C LYS A 139 -19.09 -3.27 -4.44
N LEU A 140 -19.25 -2.28 -3.55
CA LEU A 140 -19.14 -0.86 -3.89
C LEU A 140 -17.75 -0.48 -4.43
N TYR A 141 -16.72 -1.25 -4.10
CA TYR A 141 -15.36 -1.03 -4.62
C TYR A 141 -15.28 -1.22 -6.14
N ALA A 142 -16.19 -1.98 -6.74
CA ALA A 142 -16.23 -2.20 -8.19
C ALA A 142 -16.76 -0.98 -8.96
N LEU A 143 -17.53 -0.12 -8.29
CA LEU A 143 -18.08 1.12 -8.86
C LEU A 143 -17.04 2.26 -8.91
N LEU A 144 -15.88 2.07 -8.30
CA LEU A 144 -14.79 3.03 -8.38
C LEU A 144 -14.09 2.91 -9.74
N ALA A 145 -13.68 4.04 -10.31
CA ALA A 145 -12.89 4.09 -11.55
C ALA A 145 -11.67 3.14 -11.54
N VAL A 146 -11.07 2.95 -10.37
CA VAL A 146 -10.04 1.93 -10.14
C VAL A 146 -10.63 0.88 -9.20
N ALA A 147 -11.27 -0.14 -9.79
CA ALA A 147 -12.07 -1.19 -9.15
C ALA A 147 -11.25 -2.14 -8.24
N ARG A 148 -10.57 -1.60 -7.23
CA ARG A 148 -9.69 -2.36 -6.33
C ARG A 148 -10.43 -2.78 -5.07
N ARG A 149 -10.46 -4.08 -4.82
CA ARG A 149 -11.01 -4.68 -3.59
C ARG A 149 -10.36 -4.11 -2.31
N HIS A 150 -9.08 -3.77 -2.37
CA HIS A 150 -8.34 -3.18 -1.27
C HIS A 150 -7.79 -1.79 -1.61
N ARG A 151 -7.95 -0.86 -0.67
CA ARG A 151 -7.38 0.49 -0.78
C ARG A 151 -5.86 0.42 -0.79
N ARG A 152 -5.22 1.02 -1.80
CA ARG A 152 -3.77 1.25 -1.77
C ARG A 152 -3.45 2.41 -0.82
N ARG A 153 -2.34 2.29 -0.09
CA ARG A 153 -1.78 3.41 0.66
C ARG A 153 -1.31 4.47 -0.34
N GLN A 154 -1.74 5.71 -0.16
CA GLN A 154 -1.49 6.79 -1.11
C GLN A 154 -0.03 7.29 -1.09
N LYS A 155 0.73 6.98 -0.03
CA LYS A 155 2.15 7.35 0.10
C LYS A 155 3.00 6.09 0.16
N GLY A 156 3.48 5.65 -1.00
CA GLY A 156 4.74 4.89 -1.08
C GLY A 156 5.91 5.85 -0.87
N ARG A 157 7.05 5.34 -0.40
CA ARG A 157 8.30 6.11 -0.32
C ARG A 157 8.54 6.72 -1.71
N LYS A 158 8.72 8.06 -1.81
CA LYS A 158 9.17 8.67 -3.06
C LYS A 158 10.43 7.91 -3.49
N PRO A 159 10.54 7.47 -4.75
CA PRO A 159 11.79 6.92 -5.24
C PRO A 159 12.89 7.93 -4.93
N ARG A 160 14.04 7.46 -4.42
CA ARG A 160 15.21 8.33 -4.31
C ARG A 160 15.52 8.80 -5.73
N THR A 161 15.75 10.09 -5.92
CA THR A 161 16.10 10.69 -7.22
C THR A 161 17.16 9.81 -7.90
N SER A 162 16.94 9.45 -9.16
CA SER A 162 17.91 8.68 -9.94
C SER A 162 19.23 9.44 -9.97
N VAL A 163 20.33 8.78 -9.65
CA VAL A 163 21.70 9.36 -9.72
C VAL A 163 22.19 9.46 -11.18
N ILE A 164 21.34 9.11 -12.17
CA ILE A 164 21.65 9.18 -13.59
C ILE A 164 21.61 10.65 -14.06
N PRO A 165 22.71 11.21 -14.60
CA PRO A 165 22.71 12.55 -15.18
C PRO A 165 21.65 12.72 -16.27
N ALA A 166 20.98 13.87 -16.29
CA ALA A 166 19.90 14.17 -17.24
C ALA A 166 20.35 14.07 -18.70
N GLU A 167 21.61 14.39 -18.99
CA GLU A 167 22.25 14.34 -20.31
C GLU A 167 22.25 12.96 -20.98
N ARG A 168 22.00 11.89 -20.22
CA ARG A 168 22.00 10.50 -20.74
C ARG A 168 20.64 9.85 -20.75
N TRP A 169 19.61 10.62 -20.44
CA TRP A 169 18.26 10.15 -20.55
C TRP A 169 17.92 9.90 -22.01
N ILE A 170 16.96 9.02 -22.24
CA ILE A 170 16.39 8.79 -23.55
C ILE A 170 15.92 10.10 -24.20
N GLU A 171 15.39 11.02 -23.38
CA GLU A 171 14.93 12.33 -23.84
C GLU A 171 16.05 13.33 -24.15
N ALA A 172 17.27 13.08 -23.67
CA ALA A 172 18.44 13.94 -23.90
C ALA A 172 19.33 13.46 -25.07
N ARG A 173 18.88 12.45 -25.83
CA ARG A 173 19.61 11.95 -26.99
C ARG A 173 19.75 13.04 -28.07
N PRO A 174 20.93 13.18 -28.71
CA PRO A 174 21.08 14.04 -29.89
C PRO A 174 20.13 13.62 -31.01
N ALA A 175 19.64 14.59 -31.81
CA ALA A 175 18.69 14.36 -32.89
C ALA A 175 19.19 13.30 -33.91
N GLU A 176 20.49 13.32 -34.21
CA GLU A 176 21.16 12.36 -35.09
C GLU A 176 20.96 10.89 -34.66
N VAL A 177 20.85 10.63 -33.35
CA VAL A 177 20.59 9.29 -32.77
C VAL A 177 19.11 8.94 -32.82
N SER A 178 18.23 9.94 -32.73
CA SER A 178 16.78 9.78 -32.86
C SER A 178 16.40 9.35 -34.27
N ASP A 179 17.02 9.98 -35.28
CA ASP A 179 16.76 9.77 -36.70
C ASP A 179 17.35 8.46 -37.26
N ARG A 180 18.11 7.72 -36.43
CA ARG A 180 18.72 6.41 -36.77
C ARG A 180 19.57 6.43 -38.03
N SER A 181 20.14 7.59 -38.35
CA SER A 181 20.88 7.82 -39.59
C SER A 181 22.33 7.32 -39.52
N GLN A 182 22.86 7.09 -38.32
CA GLN A 182 24.23 6.67 -38.08
C GLN A 182 24.33 5.33 -37.35
N PHE A 183 25.31 4.52 -37.77
CA PHE A 183 25.64 3.23 -37.17
C PHE A 183 26.47 3.41 -35.90
N GLY A 184 26.26 2.52 -34.93
CA GLY A 184 27.09 2.42 -33.72
C GLY A 184 26.50 3.10 -32.50
N HIS A 185 25.22 3.45 -32.54
CA HIS A 185 24.47 3.92 -31.38
C HIS A 185 23.64 2.78 -30.81
N TRP A 186 23.82 2.50 -29.52
CA TRP A 186 23.21 1.37 -28.83
C TRP A 186 22.18 1.82 -27.82
N GLU A 187 21.08 1.08 -27.75
CA GLU A 187 20.05 1.19 -26.72
C GLU A 187 20.10 -0.07 -25.86
N ALA A 188 20.27 0.12 -24.56
CA ALA A 188 20.38 -0.97 -23.60
C ALA A 188 19.23 -0.87 -22.58
N ASP A 189 18.58 -2.00 -22.34
CA ASP A 189 17.59 -2.12 -21.28
C ASP A 189 17.65 -3.52 -20.65
N LEU A 190 17.01 -3.69 -19.49
CA LEU A 190 17.12 -4.89 -18.67
C LEU A 190 15.79 -5.60 -18.51
N LEU A 191 15.76 -6.84 -18.99
CA LEU A 191 14.64 -7.76 -18.81
C LEU A 191 14.82 -8.48 -17.47
N ILE A 192 13.94 -8.16 -16.53
CA ILE A 192 13.93 -8.75 -15.19
C ILE A 192 12.82 -9.78 -15.11
N PHE A 193 13.19 -11.01 -14.77
CA PHE A 193 12.23 -12.08 -14.55
C PHE A 193 11.49 -11.94 -13.22
N ALA A 194 10.32 -12.58 -13.11
CA ALA A 194 9.58 -12.59 -11.85
C ALA A 194 10.43 -13.19 -10.73
N ARG A 195 10.33 -12.65 -9.51
CA ARG A 195 11.16 -13.04 -8.34
C ARG A 195 11.25 -14.54 -8.06
N LYS A 196 10.23 -15.31 -8.45
CA LYS A 196 10.22 -16.79 -8.32
C LYS A 196 11.29 -17.49 -9.16
N HIS A 197 11.83 -16.82 -10.18
CA HIS A 197 12.88 -17.31 -11.07
C HIS A 197 14.30 -16.86 -10.65
N GLY A 198 14.45 -16.32 -9.44
CA GLY A 198 15.75 -15.92 -8.91
C GLY A 198 16.17 -14.49 -9.29
N LYS A 199 17.48 -14.26 -9.32
CA LYS A 199 18.11 -12.93 -9.55
C LYS A 199 18.64 -12.75 -10.98
N ALA A 200 18.57 -13.81 -11.78
CA ALA A 200 18.98 -13.77 -13.16
C ALA A 200 18.16 -12.73 -13.93
N ASN A 201 18.82 -12.10 -14.90
CA ASN A 201 18.23 -11.10 -15.78
C ASN A 201 18.94 -11.13 -17.12
N VAL A 202 18.33 -10.52 -18.14
CA VAL A 202 18.92 -10.43 -19.47
C VAL A 202 19.05 -8.96 -19.84
N THR A 203 20.25 -8.53 -20.19
CA THR A 203 20.46 -7.24 -20.85
C THR A 203 20.21 -7.41 -22.33
N TRP A 204 19.34 -6.57 -22.89
CA TRP A 204 19.21 -6.47 -24.33
C TRP A 204 19.88 -5.19 -24.80
N LEU A 205 20.76 -5.31 -25.78
CA LEU A 205 21.41 -4.19 -26.46
C LEU A 205 21.01 -4.20 -27.92
N GLN A 206 20.43 -3.10 -28.39
CA GLN A 206 20.01 -2.95 -29.77
C GLN A 206 20.74 -1.80 -30.43
N GLU A 207 21.38 -2.07 -31.57
CA GLU A 207 21.93 -1.05 -32.44
C GLU A 207 20.79 -0.34 -33.19
N ARG A 208 20.81 0.99 -33.20
CA ARG A 208 19.65 1.82 -33.57
C ARG A 208 19.35 1.85 -35.07
N GLN A 209 20.36 1.77 -35.93
CA GLN A 209 20.19 1.85 -37.39
C GLN A 209 19.83 0.48 -37.99
N THR A 210 20.66 -0.53 -37.72
CA THR A 210 20.56 -1.90 -38.23
C THR A 210 19.63 -2.78 -37.42
N ARG A 211 19.25 -2.37 -36.20
CA ARG A 211 18.43 -3.15 -35.25
C ARG A 211 19.11 -4.44 -34.80
N TYR A 212 20.41 -4.56 -35.01
CA TYR A 212 21.21 -5.67 -34.55
C TYR A 212 21.10 -5.81 -33.03
N LEU A 213 20.77 -7.01 -32.56
CA LEU A 213 20.41 -7.28 -31.17
C LEU A 213 21.45 -8.20 -30.53
N LEU A 214 21.95 -7.80 -29.36
CA LEU A 214 22.75 -8.62 -28.47
C LEU A 214 21.95 -8.88 -27.18
N LEU A 215 21.90 -10.14 -26.78
CA LEU A 215 21.30 -10.56 -25.51
C LEU A 215 22.41 -11.10 -24.62
N LEU A 216 22.54 -10.53 -23.43
CA LEU A 216 23.54 -10.91 -22.43
C LEU A 216 22.81 -11.41 -21.19
N ASP A 217 23.04 -12.65 -20.80
CA ASP A 217 22.55 -13.19 -19.55
C ASP A 217 23.43 -12.73 -18.38
N ASN A 218 22.79 -12.26 -17.30
CA ASN A 218 23.47 -11.88 -16.07
C ASN A 218 22.86 -12.63 -14.88
N GLU A 219 23.73 -13.08 -13.98
CA GLU A 219 23.34 -13.81 -12.77
C GLU A 219 22.73 -12.91 -11.68
N ASP A 220 23.11 -11.62 -11.64
CA ASP A 220 22.65 -10.66 -10.65
C ASP A 220 22.39 -9.28 -11.28
N ARG A 221 21.60 -8.46 -10.59
CA ARG A 221 21.11 -7.13 -11.01
C ARG A 221 22.10 -6.00 -10.68
N ARG A 222 23.35 -6.34 -10.38
CA ARG A 222 24.35 -5.35 -9.93
C ARG A 222 24.92 -4.62 -11.13
N SER A 223 24.93 -3.28 -11.06
CA SER A 223 25.44 -2.42 -12.14
C SER A 223 26.82 -2.80 -12.65
N ALA A 224 27.74 -3.15 -11.75
CA ALA A 224 29.12 -3.49 -12.11
C ALA A 224 29.23 -4.72 -13.01
N GLY A 225 28.49 -5.79 -12.69
CA GLY A 225 28.50 -7.01 -13.48
C GLY A 225 27.89 -6.79 -14.86
N VAL A 226 26.74 -6.11 -14.91
CA VAL A 226 26.04 -5.81 -16.17
C VAL A 226 26.91 -4.95 -17.09
N MET A 227 27.55 -3.91 -16.56
CA MET A 227 28.39 -3.01 -17.37
C MET A 227 29.67 -3.68 -17.89
N SER A 228 30.31 -4.56 -17.11
CA SER A 228 31.47 -5.35 -17.57
C SER A 228 31.11 -6.21 -18.77
N ARG A 229 29.98 -6.93 -18.68
CA ARG A 229 29.48 -7.79 -19.76
C ARG A 229 29.16 -7.01 -21.03
N ILE A 230 28.58 -5.82 -20.90
CA ILE A 230 28.34 -4.93 -22.05
C ILE A 230 29.65 -4.52 -22.70
N SER A 231 30.65 -4.14 -21.91
CA SER A 231 31.97 -3.76 -22.41
C SER A 231 32.65 -4.91 -23.15
N GLU A 232 32.65 -6.10 -22.56
CA GLU A 232 33.18 -7.34 -23.16
C GLU A 232 32.48 -7.69 -24.47
N ALA A 233 31.15 -7.56 -24.53
CA ALA A 233 30.36 -7.88 -25.72
C ALA A 233 30.61 -6.90 -26.88
N LEU A 234 30.84 -5.62 -26.58
CA LEU A 234 31.10 -4.60 -27.59
C LEU A 234 32.60 -4.50 -27.96
N ALA A 235 33.51 -4.95 -27.10
CA ALA A 235 34.97 -4.86 -27.33
C ALA A 235 35.45 -5.37 -28.71
N PRO A 236 34.92 -6.48 -29.26
CA PRO A 236 35.31 -6.98 -30.58
C PRO A 236 34.89 -6.10 -31.76
N LEU A 237 33.97 -5.15 -31.56
CA LEU A 237 33.43 -4.32 -32.63
C LEU A 237 34.37 -3.16 -32.99
N PRO A 238 34.45 -2.75 -34.27
CA PRO A 238 35.28 -1.63 -34.67
C PRO A 238 34.81 -0.32 -34.02
N GLY A 239 35.72 0.65 -33.83
CA GLY A 239 35.42 1.93 -33.16
C GLY A 239 34.17 2.66 -33.67
N PRO A 240 33.94 2.75 -35.01
CA PRO A 240 32.72 3.36 -35.56
C PRO A 240 31.42 2.66 -35.16
N ALA A 241 31.47 1.41 -34.70
CA ALA A 241 30.34 0.64 -34.22
C ALA A 241 30.05 0.86 -32.71
N ARG A 242 30.86 1.66 -32.01
CA ARG A 242 30.78 1.89 -30.55
C ARG A 242 30.72 3.38 -30.21
N ARG A 243 29.83 4.12 -30.86
CA ARG A 243 29.74 5.59 -30.71
C ARG A 243 29.10 6.01 -29.40
N SER A 244 27.93 5.46 -29.07
CA SER A 244 27.25 5.76 -27.81
C SER A 244 26.34 4.64 -27.34
N ILE A 245 26.05 4.63 -26.05
CA ILE A 245 25.08 3.73 -25.43
C ILE A 245 24.12 4.55 -24.55
N THR A 246 22.83 4.25 -24.64
CA THR A 246 21.77 4.91 -23.87
C THR A 246 20.96 3.89 -23.08
N PHE A 247 20.51 4.28 -21.89
CA PHE A 247 19.74 3.42 -20.98
C PHE A 247 18.38 4.06 -20.66
N ASP A 248 17.35 3.25 -20.45
CA ASP A 248 16.14 3.73 -19.76
C ASP A 248 16.44 3.97 -18.27
N ARG A 249 15.62 4.78 -17.58
CA ARG A 249 15.80 5.34 -16.23
C ARG A 249 15.90 4.32 -15.08
N GLY A 250 16.30 3.08 -15.35
CA GLY A 250 16.55 2.02 -14.38
C GLY A 250 17.73 2.33 -13.46
N THR A 251 17.52 2.21 -12.15
CA THR A 251 18.55 2.42 -11.10
C THR A 251 19.72 1.42 -11.16
N GLU A 252 19.65 0.48 -12.09
CA GLU A 252 20.48 -0.72 -12.23
C GLU A 252 21.77 -0.41 -12.98
N PHE A 253 21.85 0.76 -13.61
CA PHE A 253 22.99 1.21 -14.41
C PHE A 253 23.74 2.37 -13.75
N VAL A 254 23.41 2.68 -12.49
CA VAL A 254 23.80 3.92 -11.80
C VAL A 254 25.26 3.96 -11.35
N VAL A 255 25.80 2.85 -10.82
CA VAL A 255 27.06 2.89 -10.05
C VAL A 255 28.30 2.56 -10.89
N ALA A 256 28.16 1.75 -11.94
CA ALA A 256 29.29 1.24 -12.73
C ALA A 256 29.50 1.99 -14.05
N TRP A 257 28.91 3.18 -14.16
CA TRP A 257 28.98 3.98 -15.38
C TRP A 257 30.40 4.57 -15.60
N GLN A 258 31.11 4.95 -14.52
CA GLN A 258 32.43 5.59 -14.62
C GLN A 258 33.49 4.68 -15.26
N SER A 259 33.34 3.36 -15.18
CA SER A 259 34.31 2.40 -15.74
C SER A 259 34.18 2.20 -17.25
N LEU A 260 33.08 2.64 -17.89
CA LEU A 260 32.87 2.51 -19.34
C LEU A 260 33.46 3.69 -20.13
N LEU A 261 33.83 4.78 -19.43
CA LEU A 261 34.42 5.99 -20.01
C LEU A 261 35.93 6.15 -19.73
N MET A 262 36.59 5.21 -19.04
CA MET A 262 38.05 5.20 -19.13
C MET A 262 38.41 4.95 -20.59
N PRO A 263 39.35 5.73 -21.16
CA PRO A 263 39.63 5.63 -22.58
C PRO A 263 40.03 4.20 -22.89
N LEU A 264 39.34 3.55 -23.83
CA LEU A 264 39.91 2.47 -24.62
C LEU A 264 40.99 3.03 -25.58
N ALA A 265 41.77 3.99 -25.09
CA ALA A 265 42.94 4.58 -25.69
C ALA A 265 44.14 4.16 -24.82
N SER A 266 44.42 2.86 -24.80
CA SER A 266 45.76 2.35 -24.58
C SER A 266 45.80 0.90 -25.03
N ASN A 267 46.19 0.69 -26.28
CA ASN A 267 47.01 -0.44 -26.72
C ASN A 267 47.65 -0.03 -28.05
N ARG A 268 48.78 0.67 -27.93
CA ARG A 268 49.98 0.27 -28.64
C ARG A 268 50.80 -0.57 -27.67
#